data_AF-A0A3F2S4T7-F1
#
_entry.id   AF-A0A3F2S4T7-F1
#
_cell.length_a   1.000
_cell.length_b   1.000
_cell.length_c   1.000
_cell.angle_alpha   90.00
_cell.angle_beta   90.00
_cell.angle_gamma   90.00
#
_symmetry.space_group_name_H-M   'P 1'
#
loop_
_entity.id
_entity.type
_entity.pdbx_description
1 polymer ?
#
loop_
_entity_poly.entity_id
_entity_poly.type
_entity_poly.pdbx_seq_one_letter_code
_entity_poly.pdbx_strand_id
1 'polypeptide(L)'
;MTTQGNVKGLDELGNEVLWSSQGQQVMMQWEKQYMHVTVDALVIHPTDRVLEIGFGLAYSASHIQTYKPKSHTIIECDQETLQRAKSFADIHEGVQIVAGMWQQTLQTLDTFDCVFFDDYPLPELLTESVDVSMDRSCSPGGTSFWTLRCVIALLERGSLDI
;
A
#
# COMPACT_ATOMS: atom_id res chain seq x y z
N MET A 1 -3.13 12.19 -9.88
CA MET A 1 -2.71 13.15 -8.82
C MET A 1 -1.77 12.41 -7.87
N THR A 2 -0.72 13.06 -7.34
CA THR A 2 0.18 12.51 -6.31
C THR A 2 0.03 13.31 -5.01
N THR A 3 0.35 12.69 -3.87
CA THR A 3 0.24 13.26 -2.54
C THR A 3 1.62 13.49 -1.92
N GLN A 4 1.67 14.31 -0.88
CA GLN A 4 2.85 14.48 -0.03
C GLN A 4 2.37 14.39 1.42
N GLY A 5 2.86 13.40 2.15
CA GLY A 5 2.53 13.29 3.56
C GLY A 5 3.29 12.20 4.29
N ASN A 6 3.72 11.15 3.59
CA ASN A 6 4.39 10.06 4.29
C ASN A 6 5.84 10.39 4.61
N VAL A 7 6.27 9.91 5.78
CA VAL A 7 7.66 10.02 6.24
C VAL A 7 8.07 8.67 6.79
N LYS A 8 9.13 8.09 6.23
CA LYS A 8 9.78 6.93 6.84
C LYS A 8 10.57 7.34 8.07
N GLY A 9 10.40 6.60 9.16
CA GLY A 9 11.16 6.77 10.39
C GLY A 9 11.42 5.45 11.10
N LEU A 10 11.76 5.58 12.38
CA LEU A 10 11.90 4.46 13.32
C LEU A 10 10.92 4.65 14.47
N ASP A 11 10.41 3.55 15.02
CA ASP A 11 9.63 3.55 16.26
C ASP A 11 10.56 3.64 17.50
N GLU A 12 9.98 3.65 18.70
CA GLU A 12 10.71 3.72 19.96
C GLU A 12 11.66 2.53 20.19
N LEU A 13 11.45 1.42 19.48
CA LEU A 13 12.24 0.19 19.55
C LEU A 13 13.29 0.12 18.44
N GLY A 14 13.38 1.14 17.57
CA GLY A 14 14.30 1.19 16.44
C GLY A 14 13.85 0.39 15.21
N ASN A 15 12.57 0.00 15.14
CA ASN A 15 12.02 -0.70 13.99
C ASN A 15 11.48 0.28 12.94
N GLU A 16 11.46 -0.12 11.68
CA GLU A 16 10.95 0.71 10.59
C GLU A 16 9.45 0.98 10.72
N VAL A 17 9.07 2.23 10.43
CA VAL A 17 7.68 2.68 10.41
C VAL A 17 7.52 3.74 9.32
N LEU A 18 6.37 3.74 8.67
CA LEU A 18 5.91 4.77 7.75
C LEU A 18 4.82 5.57 8.45
N TRP A 19 5.04 6.87 8.60
CA TRP A 19 4.11 7.80 9.24
C TRP A 19 3.35 8.60 8.20
N SER A 20 2.06 8.84 8.40
CA SER A 20 1.30 9.81 7.60
C SER A 20 1.59 11.24 8.04
N SER A 21 1.10 12.22 7.29
CA SER A 21 1.24 13.65 7.64
C SER A 21 0.59 14.01 8.98
N GLN A 22 -0.38 13.21 9.43
CA GLN A 22 -1.09 13.36 10.70
C GLN A 22 -0.47 12.54 11.83
N GLY A 23 0.70 11.93 11.63
CA GLY A 23 1.39 11.12 12.63
C GLY A 23 0.73 9.76 12.87
N GLN A 24 -0.10 9.27 11.95
CA GLN A 24 -0.66 7.92 12.03
C GLN A 24 0.32 6.91 11.45
N GLN A 25 0.34 5.70 12.01
CA GLN A 25 1.18 4.61 11.49
C GLN A 25 0.53 4.01 10.26
N VAL A 26 1.08 4.30 9.08
CA VAL A 26 0.64 3.79 7.79
C VAL A 26 1.11 2.35 7.61
N MET A 27 2.39 2.07 7.91
CA MET A 27 2.99 0.74 7.80
C MET A 27 4.06 0.54 8.88
N MET A 28 4.18 -0.66 9.44
CA MET A 28 5.09 -0.99 10.53
C MET A 28 5.89 -2.27 10.23
N GLN A 29 7.12 -2.37 10.73
CA GLN A 29 8.00 -3.52 10.50
C GLN A 29 7.38 -4.87 10.95
N TRP A 30 6.64 -4.89 12.05
CA TRP A 30 6.06 -6.12 12.58
C TRP A 30 5.06 -6.77 11.63
N GLU A 31 4.49 -6.01 10.68
CA GLU A 31 3.54 -6.50 9.67
C GLU A 31 4.20 -7.32 8.57
N LYS A 32 5.53 -7.28 8.47
CA LYS A 32 6.27 -7.95 7.40
C LYS A 32 5.88 -9.42 7.25
N GLN A 33 5.76 -10.15 8.36
CA GLN A 33 5.37 -11.56 8.32
C GLN A 33 3.93 -11.74 7.83
N TYR A 34 3.03 -10.84 8.22
CA TYR A 34 1.65 -10.86 7.73
C TYR A 34 1.58 -10.58 6.22
N MET A 35 2.35 -9.62 5.72
CA MET A 35 2.47 -9.33 4.27
C MET A 35 2.94 -10.55 3.48
N HIS A 36 3.97 -11.26 3.99
CA HIS A 36 4.46 -12.46 3.32
C HIS A 36 3.38 -13.54 3.22
N VAL A 37 2.66 -13.82 4.30
CA VAL A 37 1.58 -14.82 4.31
C VAL A 37 0.46 -14.45 3.33
N THR A 38 0.10 -13.17 3.26
CA THR A 38 -0.93 -12.69 2.33
C THR A 38 -0.48 -12.80 0.88
N VAL A 39 0.78 -12.48 0.58
CA VAL A 39 1.36 -12.66 -0.77
C VAL A 39 1.48 -14.15 -1.12
N ASP A 40 1.84 -15.02 -0.18
CA ASP A 40 1.90 -16.48 -0.41
C ASP A 40 0.53 -17.04 -0.84
N ALA A 41 -0.56 -16.47 -0.33
CA ALA A 41 -1.92 -16.86 -0.68
C ALA A 41 -2.31 -16.52 -2.14
N LEU A 42 -1.60 -15.60 -2.82
CA LEU A 42 -1.79 -15.33 -4.25
C LEU A 42 -1.31 -16.48 -5.15
N VAL A 43 -0.34 -17.27 -4.66
CA VAL A 43 0.28 -18.38 -5.40
C VAL A 43 0.90 -17.88 -6.72
N ILE A 44 1.71 -16.83 -6.66
CA ILE A 44 2.26 -16.18 -7.87
C ILE A 44 3.16 -17.14 -8.67
N HIS A 45 2.97 -17.20 -9.98
CA HIS A 45 3.81 -17.93 -10.92
C HIS A 45 4.71 -17.00 -11.75
N PRO A 46 5.84 -17.49 -12.29
CA PRO A 46 6.71 -16.70 -13.15
C PRO A 46 6.06 -16.20 -14.44
N THR A 47 4.91 -16.74 -14.83
CA THR A 47 4.13 -16.30 -16.00
C THR A 47 3.19 -15.14 -15.72
N ASP A 48 2.94 -14.85 -14.44
CA ASP A 48 1.86 -13.96 -14.01
C ASP A 48 2.28 -12.50 -14.11
N ARG A 49 1.33 -11.65 -14.47
CA ARG A 49 1.42 -10.19 -14.37
C ARG A 49 0.77 -9.78 -13.06
N VAL A 50 1.57 -9.25 -12.14
CA VAL A 50 1.13 -8.88 -10.80
C VAL A 50 0.93 -7.36 -10.73
N LEU A 51 -0.24 -6.93 -10.27
CA LEU A 51 -0.52 -5.56 -9.87
C LEU A 51 -0.44 -5.44 -8.35
N GLU A 52 0.33 -4.50 -7.85
CA GLU A 52 0.39 -4.09 -6.44
C GLU A 52 -0.12 -2.66 -6.30
N ILE A 53 -1.06 -2.43 -5.38
CA ILE A 53 -1.59 -1.11 -5.04
C ILE A 53 -1.12 -0.77 -3.62
N GLY A 54 -0.27 0.24 -3.50
CA GLY A 54 0.41 0.65 -2.26
C GLY A 54 1.77 -0.03 -2.12
N PHE A 55 2.85 0.76 -2.13
CA PHE A 55 4.21 0.23 -1.99
C PHE A 55 4.69 0.17 -0.53
N GLY A 56 4.29 1.17 0.26
CA GLY A 56 4.62 1.27 1.69
C GLY A 56 6.11 1.07 2.00
N LEU A 57 6.41 0.05 2.82
CA LEU A 57 7.79 -0.31 3.21
C LEU A 57 8.43 -1.39 2.33
N ALA A 58 7.83 -1.73 1.18
CA ALA A 58 8.30 -2.73 0.22
C ALA A 58 8.28 -4.19 0.74
N TYR A 59 7.56 -4.51 1.81
CA TYR A 59 7.52 -5.87 2.36
C TYR A 59 6.80 -6.85 1.43
N SER A 60 5.61 -6.50 0.95
CA SER A 60 4.88 -7.22 -0.09
C SER A 60 5.67 -7.24 -1.39
N ALA A 61 6.11 -6.07 -1.89
CA ALA A 61 6.86 -5.94 -3.14
C ALA A 61 8.11 -6.83 -3.19
N SER A 62 8.91 -6.83 -2.11
CA SER A 62 10.12 -7.66 -2.03
C SER A 62 9.79 -9.14 -2.03
N HIS A 63 8.69 -9.54 -1.37
CA HIS A 63 8.27 -10.94 -1.31
C HIS A 63 7.69 -11.41 -2.65
N ILE A 64 6.91 -10.57 -3.34
CA ILE A 64 6.42 -10.81 -4.71
C ILE A 64 7.60 -11.06 -5.67
N GLN A 65 8.68 -10.27 -5.56
CA GLN A 65 9.87 -10.43 -6.40
C GLN A 65 10.60 -11.77 -6.20
N THR A 66 10.41 -12.46 -5.08
CA THR A 66 10.98 -13.81 -4.89
C THR A 66 10.37 -14.85 -5.84
N TYR A 67 9.13 -14.63 -6.28
CA TYR A 67 8.41 -15.48 -7.23
C TYR A 67 8.79 -15.23 -8.69
N LYS A 68 9.51 -14.13 -8.98
CA LYS A 68 9.96 -13.72 -10.32
C LYS A 68 8.81 -13.67 -11.35
N PRO A 69 7.74 -12.90 -11.08
CA PRO A 69 6.62 -12.77 -12.01
C PRO A 69 7.07 -12.21 -13.36
N LYS A 70 6.25 -12.40 -14.39
CA LYS A 70 6.51 -11.88 -15.73
C LYS A 70 6.60 -10.35 -15.74
N SER A 71 5.74 -9.70 -14.95
CA SER A 71 5.81 -8.27 -14.67
C SER A 71 5.23 -7.97 -13.29
N HIS A 72 5.73 -6.91 -12.67
CA HIS A 72 5.27 -6.43 -11.38
C HIS A 72 5.00 -4.92 -11.44
N THR A 73 3.72 -4.55 -11.56
CA THR A 73 3.28 -3.16 -11.67
C THR A 73 2.86 -2.66 -10.30
N ILE A 74 3.47 -1.58 -9.83
CA ILE A 74 3.20 -1.00 -8.51
C ILE A 74 2.60 0.39 -8.68
N ILE A 75 1.39 0.60 -8.16
CA ILE A 75 0.75 1.92 -8.09
C ILE A 75 1.06 2.54 -6.72
N GLU A 76 1.62 3.75 -6.72
CA GLU A 76 1.88 4.53 -5.50
C GLU A 76 1.60 6.01 -5.74
N CYS A 77 1.03 6.69 -4.75
CA CYS A 77 0.59 8.08 -4.86
C CYS A 77 1.45 9.05 -4.03
N ASP A 78 2.04 8.61 -2.91
CA ASP A 78 2.85 9.46 -2.04
C ASP A 78 4.27 9.64 -2.59
N GLN A 79 4.78 10.89 -2.58
CA GLN A 79 6.06 11.21 -3.19
C GLN A 79 7.28 10.61 -2.50
N GLU A 80 7.31 10.49 -1.17
CA GLU A 80 8.42 9.86 -0.44
C GLU A 80 8.48 8.37 -0.80
N THR A 81 7.31 7.74 -0.73
CA THR A 81 7.11 6.32 -1.01
C THR A 81 7.41 6.02 -2.49
N LEU A 82 7.01 6.89 -3.41
CA LEU A 82 7.31 6.80 -4.85
C LEU A 82 8.80 6.84 -5.15
N GLN A 83 9.58 7.67 -4.47
CA GLN A 83 11.04 7.72 -4.69
C GLN A 83 11.67 6.38 -4.33
N ARG A 84 11.23 5.78 -3.22
CA ARG A 84 11.67 4.46 -2.77
C ARG A 84 11.25 3.36 -3.76
N ALA A 85 10.02 3.42 -4.26
CA ALA A 85 9.50 2.48 -5.26
C ALA A 85 10.31 2.54 -6.56
N LYS A 86 10.70 3.73 -7.02
CA LYS A 86 11.58 3.89 -8.18
C LYS A 86 12.96 3.28 -7.95
N SER A 87 13.59 3.55 -6.81
CA SER A 87 14.87 2.92 -6.47
C SER A 87 14.76 1.40 -6.35
N PHE A 88 13.61 0.88 -5.89
CA PHE A 88 13.33 -0.55 -5.87
C PHE A 88 13.21 -1.14 -7.28
N ALA A 89 12.59 -0.42 -8.22
CA ALA A 89 12.48 -0.83 -9.62
C ALA A 89 13.84 -0.79 -10.34
N ASP A 90 14.75 0.11 -9.98
CA ASP A 90 16.09 0.17 -10.58
C ASP A 90 16.95 -1.07 -10.25
N ILE A 91 16.65 -1.79 -9.17
CA ILE A 91 17.41 -2.96 -8.71
C ILE A 91 16.69 -4.30 -8.96
N HIS A 92 15.43 -4.29 -9.39
CA HIS A 92 14.64 -5.50 -9.66
C HIS A 92 14.15 -5.52 -11.11
N GLU A 93 14.25 -6.68 -11.75
CA GLU A 93 13.78 -6.86 -13.12
C GLU A 93 12.25 -6.93 -13.21
N GLY A 94 11.67 -6.39 -14.28
CA GLY A 94 10.23 -6.50 -14.56
C GLY A 94 9.33 -5.64 -13.66
N VAL A 95 9.90 -4.77 -12.82
CA VAL A 95 9.12 -3.84 -11.99
C VAL A 95 8.78 -2.56 -12.75
N GLN A 96 7.52 -2.14 -12.68
CA GLN A 96 7.01 -0.91 -13.31
C GLN A 96 6.28 -0.06 -12.28
N ILE A 97 6.66 1.22 -12.17
CA ILE A 97 6.03 2.14 -11.21
C ILE A 97 5.03 3.04 -11.92
N VAL A 98 3.80 3.06 -11.42
CA VAL A 98 2.71 3.92 -11.87
C VAL A 98 2.44 4.97 -10.79
N ALA A 99 2.87 6.20 -11.04
CA ALA A 99 2.71 7.29 -10.08
C ALA A 99 1.30 7.89 -10.13
N GLY A 100 0.56 7.77 -9.03
CA GLY A 100 -0.72 8.42 -8.84
C GLY A 100 -1.69 7.62 -7.97
N MET A 101 -2.84 8.23 -7.69
CA MET A 101 -3.96 7.56 -7.02
C MET A 101 -4.50 6.40 -7.85
N TRP A 102 -4.62 5.22 -7.26
CA TRP A 102 -5.08 4.01 -7.96
C TRP A 102 -6.48 4.20 -8.55
N GLN A 103 -7.37 4.93 -7.89
CA GLN A 103 -8.73 5.22 -8.37
C GLN A 103 -8.74 5.91 -9.75
N GLN A 104 -7.66 6.61 -10.10
CA GLN A 104 -7.54 7.33 -11.38
C GLN A 104 -6.71 6.56 -12.41
N THR A 105 -5.70 5.81 -11.95
CA THR A 105 -4.74 5.14 -12.82
C THR A 105 -5.19 3.75 -13.23
N LEU A 106 -6.01 3.07 -12.43
CA LEU A 106 -6.42 1.68 -12.67
C LEU A 106 -7.00 1.49 -14.09
N GLN A 107 -7.95 2.34 -14.50
CA GLN A 107 -8.59 2.35 -15.83
C GLN A 107 -7.64 2.57 -17.04
N THR A 108 -6.37 2.89 -16.80
CA THR A 108 -5.38 3.15 -17.85
C THR A 108 -4.40 1.99 -18.04
N LEU A 109 -4.50 0.97 -17.18
CA LEU A 109 -3.59 -0.17 -17.16
C LEU A 109 -4.15 -1.35 -17.96
N ASP A 110 -3.27 -2.31 -18.25
CA ASP A 110 -3.63 -3.57 -18.90
C ASP A 110 -4.22 -4.55 -17.86
N THR A 111 -4.57 -5.74 -18.33
CA THR A 111 -5.02 -6.88 -17.55
C THR A 111 -3.92 -7.46 -16.67
N PHE A 112 -4.31 -7.99 -15.51
CA PHE A 112 -3.41 -8.63 -14.55
C PHE A 112 -3.93 -10.00 -14.15
N ASP A 113 -3.01 -10.90 -13.80
CA ASP A 113 -3.31 -12.27 -13.39
C ASP A 113 -3.46 -12.38 -11.85
N CYS A 114 -2.82 -11.46 -11.13
CA CYS A 114 -2.86 -11.34 -9.67
C CYS A 114 -2.91 -9.86 -9.26
N VAL A 115 -3.74 -9.53 -8.28
CA VAL A 115 -3.80 -8.19 -7.69
C VAL A 115 -3.54 -8.27 -6.18
N PHE A 116 -2.60 -7.47 -5.70
CA PHE A 116 -2.32 -7.24 -4.29
C PHE A 116 -2.74 -5.82 -3.93
N PHE A 117 -3.68 -5.67 -3.01
CA PHE A 117 -4.22 -4.38 -2.61
C PHE A 117 -3.91 -4.11 -1.13
N ASP A 118 -3.11 -3.09 -0.87
CA ASP A 118 -2.70 -2.66 0.46
C ASP A 118 -2.59 -1.12 0.49
N ASP A 119 -3.74 -0.46 0.44
CA ASP A 119 -3.83 1.01 0.46
C ASP A 119 -4.13 1.54 1.87
N TYR A 120 -3.79 2.81 2.11
CA TYR A 120 -4.09 3.52 3.35
C TYR A 120 -5.04 4.70 3.09
N PRO A 121 -6.11 4.89 3.88
CA PRO A 121 -7.03 6.01 3.69
C PRO A 121 -6.28 7.33 3.82
N LEU A 122 -6.24 8.14 2.76
CA LEU A 122 -5.55 9.43 2.73
C LEU A 122 -6.29 10.47 3.60
N PRO A 123 -5.83 10.76 4.83
CA PRO A 123 -6.56 11.63 5.73
C PRO A 123 -6.65 13.07 5.21
N GLU A 124 -5.73 13.48 4.36
CA GLU A 124 -5.67 14.80 3.71
C GLU A 124 -6.83 15.02 2.71
N LEU A 125 -7.41 13.95 2.17
CA LEU A 125 -8.55 14.02 1.25
C LEU A 125 -9.91 13.88 1.98
N LEU A 126 -9.90 13.38 3.22
CA LEU A 126 -11.12 13.26 4.02
C LEU A 126 -11.63 14.60 4.54
N THR A 127 -10.77 15.62 4.64
CA THR A 127 -11.15 16.97 5.10
C THR A 127 -11.98 17.76 4.09
N GLU A 128 -12.02 17.36 2.81
CA GLU A 128 -12.82 18.05 1.78
C GLU A 128 -14.22 17.46 1.59
N SER A 129 -14.56 16.31 2.20
CA SER A 129 -15.78 15.57 1.87
C SER A 129 -16.75 15.27 3.02
N VAL A 130 -16.51 15.71 4.25
CA VAL A 130 -17.40 15.34 5.37
C VAL A 130 -17.61 16.48 6.38
N ASP A 131 -18.72 17.20 6.22
CA ASP A 131 -19.37 17.95 7.29
C ASP A 131 -20.08 16.94 8.22
N VAL A 132 -19.31 16.19 9.03
CA VAL A 132 -19.86 15.37 10.11
C VAL A 132 -19.76 16.20 11.38
N SER A 133 -20.93 16.59 11.85
CA SER A 133 -21.16 17.11 13.19
C SER A 133 -20.50 16.17 14.19
N MET A 134 -19.35 16.58 14.70
CA MET A 134 -18.59 15.89 15.71
C MET A 134 -19.37 16.03 17.03
N ASP A 135 -20.25 15.07 17.31
CA ASP A 135 -20.87 14.92 18.64
C ASP A 135 -19.74 14.61 19.63
N ARG A 136 -19.35 15.65 20.37
CA ARG A 136 -18.34 15.62 21.44
C ARG A 136 -18.91 15.02 22.71
N SER A 137 -19.38 13.78 22.66
CA SER A 137 -19.81 13.07 23.85
C SER A 137 -19.27 11.65 23.91
N CYS A 138 -17.96 11.54 24.15
CA CYS A 138 -17.39 10.35 24.79
C CYS A 138 -16.33 10.76 25.83
N SER A 139 -16.52 10.21 27.02
CA SER A 139 -15.86 10.53 28.29
C SER A 139 -14.35 10.19 28.30
N PRO A 140 -13.55 10.78 29.21
CA PRO A 140 -12.13 10.52 29.29
C PRO A 140 -11.88 9.18 29.99
N GLY A 141 -11.64 8.12 29.23
CA GLY A 141 -11.32 6.81 29.81
C GLY A 141 -11.23 5.62 28.86
N GLY A 142 -11.33 5.81 27.55
CA GLY A 142 -11.23 4.74 26.56
C GLY A 142 -9.91 4.82 25.79
N THR A 143 -9.11 3.78 25.87
CA THR A 143 -7.93 3.51 25.04
C THR A 143 -8.29 3.73 23.56
N SER A 144 -7.77 4.78 22.95
CA SER A 144 -7.89 5.03 21.51
C SER A 144 -6.92 4.10 20.77
N PHE A 145 -7.26 2.83 20.72
CA PHE A 145 -6.60 1.82 19.90
C PHE A 145 -7.60 1.49 18.79
N TRP A 146 -7.10 1.35 17.55
CA TRP A 146 -7.85 1.00 16.33
C TRP A 146 -8.54 2.15 15.59
N THR A 147 -7.76 3.04 14.98
CA THR A 147 -8.19 3.67 13.72
C THR A 147 -8.07 2.62 12.62
N LEU A 148 -9.13 2.45 11.82
CA LEU A 148 -9.33 1.46 10.77
C LEU A 148 -8.07 1.08 9.97
N ARG A 149 -7.57 -0.16 10.16
CA ARG A 149 -6.68 -0.82 9.21
C ARG A 149 -7.53 -1.54 8.16
N CYS A 150 -7.70 -0.95 6.98
CA CYS A 150 -8.25 -1.68 5.84
C CYS A 150 -7.10 -2.25 5.00
N VAL A 151 -6.48 -3.34 5.46
CA VAL A 151 -5.76 -4.24 4.53
C VAL A 151 -6.83 -5.12 3.89
N ILE A 152 -7.41 -4.68 2.77
CA ILE A 152 -8.27 -5.53 1.96
C ILE A 152 -7.39 -6.15 0.88
N ALA A 153 -6.73 -7.27 1.19
CA ALA A 153 -6.14 -8.10 0.17
C ALA A 153 -7.27 -8.77 -0.62
N LEU A 154 -7.69 -8.15 -1.72
CA LEU A 154 -8.64 -8.76 -2.65
C LEU A 154 -7.89 -9.80 -3.50
N LEU A 155 -7.87 -11.04 -3.03
CA LEU A 155 -7.26 -12.16 -3.72
C LEU A 155 -8.22 -12.68 -4.81
N GLU A 156 -8.18 -12.11 -6.01
CA GLU A 156 -8.89 -12.66 -7.17
C GLU A 156 -7.90 -13.26 -8.17
N ARG A 157 -8.09 -14.55 -8.48
CA ARG A 157 -7.47 -15.20 -9.65
C ARG A 157 -8.48 -15.19 -10.79
N GLY A 158 -8.17 -14.41 -11.82
CA GLY A 158 -8.97 -14.27 -13.03
C GLY A 158 -8.45 -13.08 -13.84
N SER A 159 -8.69 -13.06 -15.15
CA SER A 159 -8.44 -11.85 -15.95
C SER A 159 -9.38 -10.78 -15.43
N LEU A 160 -8.85 -9.86 -14.63
CA LEU A 160 -9.52 -8.59 -14.37
C LEU A 160 -9.29 -7.75 -15.62
N ASP A 161 -10.32 -7.72 -16.48
CA ASP A 161 -10.45 -6.72 -17.53
C ASP A 161 -10.84 -5.42 -16.83
N ILE A 162 -9.83 -4.58 -16.58
CA ILE A 162 -9.94 -3.29 -15.89
C ILE A 162 -10.46 -2.20 -16.83
#